data_AF-A0A7E6EK66-F1
#
_entry.id   AF-A0A7E6EK66-F1
#
_cell.length_a   1.000
_cell.length_b   1.000
_cell.length_c   1.000
_cell.angle_alpha   90.00
_cell.angle_beta   90.00
_cell.angle_gamma   90.00
#
_symmetry.space_group_name_H-M   'P 1'
#
loop_
_entity.id
_entity.type
_entity.pdbx_description
1 polymer ?
#
loop_
_entity_poly.entity_id
_entity_poly.type
_entity_poly.pdbx_seq_one_letter_code
_entity_poly.pdbx_strand_id
1 'polypeptide(L)'
;MATKIFGIVMSRAFDTIRRDKLMEVFKSILDDDSIRMIAKQLLEGLHYLHYSHILHRDIKAANILISKNGVLKVADFGLARACKQLKPNQGYTNRVVTLWYRPPELLLGEKIYTTAVDIWGVGCIIAELFTRSPIMQGSNEIHQMKLIIKLLGPIDPSDWPEASSLRHFKSMSTSPSNVSGGMHKQRLKYYISDPSASDLVDKMLVYNPAKRFDCAQALEDDYFYVDPKPMCIANTLALHGSTMFEFLAPNRRGNPITQNHPKRETVSGVVYDRVY
;
A
#
# COMPACT_ATOMS: atom_id res chain seq x y z
N MET A 1 -9.21 5.39 30.90
CA MET A 1 -9.65 5.01 29.53
C MET A 1 -8.60 5.32 28.45
N ALA A 2 -7.31 5.39 28.82
CA ALA A 2 -6.17 5.71 27.93
C ALA A 2 -5.17 4.54 27.79
N THR A 3 -5.55 3.33 28.23
CA THR A 3 -4.65 2.16 28.34
C THR A 3 -4.94 1.07 27.32
N LYS A 4 -5.73 1.36 26.28
CA LYS A 4 -5.97 0.45 25.13
C LYS A 4 -5.29 0.91 23.82
N ILE A 5 -4.51 2.01 23.86
CA ILE A 5 -3.99 2.69 22.66
C ILE A 5 -2.48 2.45 22.41
N PHE A 6 -1.77 1.71 23.28
CA PHE A 6 -0.32 1.49 23.14
C PHE A 6 0.09 0.00 23.12
N GLY A 7 -0.62 -0.82 22.34
CA GLY A 7 -0.33 -2.24 22.19
C GLY A 7 0.49 -2.64 20.96
N ILE A 8 0.87 -1.72 20.09
CA ILE A 8 1.53 -2.05 18.81
C ILE A 8 2.58 -0.99 18.45
N VAL A 9 3.64 -0.85 19.24
CA VAL A 9 4.92 -0.36 18.69
C VAL A 9 6.07 -1.02 19.46
N MET A 10 7.02 -1.56 18.68
CA MET A 10 8.38 -2.00 19.01
C MET A 10 8.59 -3.45 19.47
N SER A 11 9.07 -4.27 18.54
CA SER A 11 10.47 -4.73 18.68
C SER A 11 11.16 -4.73 17.32
N ARG A 12 12.37 -4.17 17.32
CA ARG A 12 13.31 -4.04 16.20
C ARG A 12 13.66 -5.42 15.62
N ALA A 13 13.25 -5.71 14.38
CA ALA A 13 13.91 -6.66 13.47
C ALA A 13 13.10 -6.82 12.18
N PHE A 14 13.06 -5.82 11.29
CA PHE A 14 12.56 -6.04 9.94
C PHE A 14 13.40 -5.27 8.92
N ASP A 15 14.69 -5.63 8.89
CA ASP A 15 15.48 -5.48 7.68
C ASP A 15 14.88 -6.41 6.60
N THR A 16 14.44 -5.80 5.50
CA THR A 16 14.30 -6.43 4.18
C THR A 16 13.39 -7.67 4.10
N ILE A 17 12.10 -7.53 4.42
CA ILE A 17 11.08 -8.46 3.89
C ILE A 17 10.49 -7.88 2.59
N ARG A 18 11.33 -7.95 1.57
CA ARG A 18 11.09 -8.36 0.18
C ARG A 18 9.64 -8.35 -0.36
N ARG A 19 9.33 -7.21 -0.99
CA ARG A 19 8.33 -6.89 -2.04
C ARG A 19 8.00 -8.02 -3.03
N ASP A 20 8.94 -8.91 -3.27
CA ASP A 20 8.91 -10.04 -4.21
C ASP A 20 7.99 -11.18 -3.75
N LYS A 21 7.87 -11.45 -2.44
CA LYS A 21 7.11 -12.60 -1.94
C LYS A 21 5.61 -12.38 -1.80
N LEU A 22 5.16 -11.17 -1.51
CA LEU A 22 3.73 -10.82 -1.48
C LEU A 22 3.11 -11.00 -2.88
N MET A 23 3.87 -10.60 -3.91
CA MET A 23 3.44 -10.67 -5.32
C MET A 23 3.50 -12.08 -5.90
N GLU A 24 4.41 -12.95 -5.44
CA GLU A 24 4.37 -14.39 -5.77
C GLU A 24 3.13 -15.08 -5.20
N VAL A 25 2.73 -14.75 -3.97
CA VAL A 25 1.48 -15.23 -3.36
C VAL A 25 0.25 -14.68 -4.13
N PHE A 26 0.25 -13.41 -4.55
CA PHE A 26 -0.89 -12.84 -5.28
C PHE A 26 -1.03 -13.30 -6.73
N LYS A 27 0.07 -13.69 -7.40
CA LYS A 27 0.05 -14.13 -8.79
C LYS A 27 -0.74 -15.42 -9.04
N SER A 28 -0.96 -16.26 -8.03
CA SER A 28 -1.66 -17.54 -8.19
C SER A 28 -2.93 -17.72 -7.33
N ILE A 29 -3.27 -16.79 -6.44
CA ILE A 29 -4.19 -17.10 -5.31
C ILE A 29 -5.41 -16.18 -5.18
N LEU A 30 -5.34 -14.88 -5.50
CA LEU A 30 -6.48 -13.98 -5.26
C LEU A 30 -7.44 -13.98 -6.43
N ASP A 31 -8.62 -14.54 -6.24
CA ASP A 31 -9.80 -14.26 -7.06
C ASP A 31 -10.33 -12.84 -6.82
N ASP A 32 -11.25 -12.41 -7.67
CA ASP A 32 -11.87 -11.08 -7.62
C ASP A 32 -12.56 -10.84 -6.25
N ASP A 33 -13.12 -11.88 -5.65
CA ASP A 33 -13.77 -11.83 -4.33
C ASP A 33 -12.77 -11.54 -3.21
N SER A 34 -11.59 -12.15 -3.27
CA SER A 34 -10.52 -11.88 -2.32
C SER A 34 -9.99 -10.45 -2.47
N ILE A 35 -9.88 -9.95 -3.71
CA ILE A 35 -9.51 -8.55 -3.97
C ILE A 35 -10.57 -7.60 -3.39
N ARG A 36 -11.86 -7.91 -3.59
CA ARG A 36 -12.98 -7.15 -3.04
C ARG A 36 -12.93 -7.08 -1.51
N MET A 37 -12.67 -8.20 -0.84
CA MET A 37 -12.52 -8.24 0.62
C MET A 37 -11.29 -7.45 1.11
N ILE A 38 -10.16 -7.54 0.42
CA ILE A 38 -8.95 -6.78 0.74
C ILE A 38 -9.21 -5.27 0.61
N ALA A 39 -9.85 -4.85 -0.50
CA ALA A 39 -10.22 -3.45 -0.73
C ALA A 39 -11.15 -2.93 0.38
N LYS A 40 -12.16 -3.72 0.76
CA LYS A 40 -13.10 -3.37 1.83
C LYS A 40 -12.39 -3.17 3.18
N GLN A 41 -11.61 -4.15 3.63
CA GLN A 41 -10.92 -4.04 4.93
C GLN A 41 -9.88 -2.90 4.94
N LEU A 42 -9.22 -2.63 3.80
CA LEU A 42 -8.29 -1.51 3.67
C LEU A 42 -9.01 -0.17 3.83
N LEU A 43 -10.15 0.00 3.16
CA LEU A 43 -10.98 1.20 3.27
C LEU A 43 -11.57 1.37 4.67
N GLU A 44 -12.05 0.30 5.31
CA GLU A 44 -12.54 0.33 6.70
C GLU A 44 -11.44 0.75 7.68
N GLY A 45 -10.23 0.20 7.52
CA GLY A 45 -9.08 0.56 8.34
C GLY A 45 -8.65 2.02 8.15
N LEU A 46 -8.62 2.50 6.91
CA LEU A 46 -8.31 3.90 6.61
C LEU A 46 -9.42 4.84 7.05
N HIS A 47 -10.69 4.46 6.91
CA HIS A 47 -11.83 5.24 7.37
C HIS A 47 -11.71 5.54 8.87
N TYR A 48 -11.34 4.54 9.67
CA TYR A 48 -11.08 4.73 11.10
C TYR A 48 -9.95 5.73 11.37
N LEU A 49 -8.85 5.67 10.62
CA LEU A 49 -7.73 6.62 10.75
C LEU A 49 -8.16 8.05 10.36
N HIS A 50 -8.86 8.18 9.24
CA HIS A 50 -9.32 9.46 8.69
C HIS A 50 -10.36 10.10 9.60
N TYR A 51 -11.29 9.32 10.16
CA TYR A 51 -12.24 9.75 11.19
C TYR A 51 -11.53 10.23 12.46
N SER A 52 -10.42 9.58 12.81
CA SER A 52 -9.54 9.99 13.92
C SER A 52 -8.58 11.15 13.54
N HIS A 53 -8.79 11.77 12.39
CA HIS A 53 -7.96 12.86 11.86
C HIS A 53 -6.48 12.47 11.71
N ILE A 54 -6.18 11.27 11.20
CA ILE A 54 -4.82 10.79 10.94
C ILE A 54 -4.65 10.51 9.45
N LEU A 55 -3.63 11.12 8.83
CA LEU A 55 -3.12 10.76 7.51
C LEU A 55 -2.05 9.68 7.65
N HIS A 56 -2.11 8.63 6.84
CA HIS A 56 -1.06 7.61 6.82
C HIS A 56 0.17 8.09 6.03
N ARG A 57 -0.03 8.64 4.82
CA ARG A 57 1.01 9.21 3.94
C ARG A 57 2.07 8.24 3.45
N ASP A 58 1.81 6.93 3.51
CA ASP A 58 2.66 5.89 2.91
C ASP A 58 1.87 4.60 2.62
N ILE A 59 0.66 4.77 2.09
CA ILE A 59 -0.14 3.64 1.61
C ILE A 59 0.54 3.04 0.38
N LYS A 60 0.96 1.78 0.50
CA LYS A 60 1.62 0.98 -0.53
C LYS A 60 1.42 -0.50 -0.21
N ALA A 61 1.49 -1.37 -1.21
CA ALA A 61 1.27 -2.81 -1.01
C ALA A 61 2.13 -3.43 0.11
N ALA A 62 3.40 -3.00 0.23
CA ALA A 62 4.32 -3.50 1.27
C ALA A 62 3.90 -3.15 2.72
N ASN A 63 3.03 -2.16 2.91
CA ASN A 63 2.53 -1.73 4.22
C ASN A 63 1.15 -2.33 4.55
N ILE A 64 0.62 -3.22 3.70
CA ILE A 64 -0.64 -3.91 3.92
C ILE A 64 -0.34 -5.36 4.30
N LEU A 65 -0.67 -5.72 5.55
CA LEU A 65 -0.40 -7.04 6.10
C LEU A 65 -1.71 -7.83 6.19
N ILE A 66 -1.68 -9.13 5.89
CA ILE A 66 -2.85 -10.00 6.01
C ILE A 66 -2.49 -11.17 6.93
N SER A 67 -3.30 -11.38 7.97
CA SER A 67 -3.13 -12.51 8.88
C SER A 67 -3.63 -13.81 8.25
N LYS A 68 -3.26 -14.96 8.83
CA LYS A 68 -3.74 -16.29 8.41
C LYS A 68 -5.27 -16.45 8.45
N ASN A 69 -5.92 -15.67 9.30
CA ASN A 69 -7.37 -15.65 9.45
C ASN A 69 -8.03 -14.68 8.44
N GLY A 70 -7.28 -14.17 7.46
CA GLY A 70 -7.80 -13.25 6.43
C GLY A 70 -8.07 -11.83 6.91
N VAL A 71 -7.59 -11.45 8.10
CA VAL A 71 -7.72 -10.08 8.62
C VAL A 71 -6.57 -9.21 8.13
N LEU A 72 -6.91 -8.11 7.46
CA LEU A 72 -5.99 -7.08 6.97
C LEU A 72 -5.63 -6.09 8.08
N LYS A 73 -4.38 -5.64 8.09
CA LYS A 73 -3.87 -4.58 8.96
C LYS A 73 -2.99 -3.63 8.16
N VAL A 74 -3.24 -2.34 8.32
CA VAL A 74 -2.37 -1.27 7.83
C VAL A 74 -1.18 -1.14 8.78
N ALA A 75 0.04 -1.08 8.25
CA ALA A 75 1.29 -1.03 9.00
C ALA A 75 2.16 0.17 8.56
N ASP A 76 3.23 0.42 9.32
CA ASP A 76 4.21 1.50 9.10
C ASP A 76 3.62 2.93 9.13
N PHE A 77 3.32 3.36 10.35
CA PHE A 77 2.88 4.73 10.65
C PHE A 77 4.06 5.70 10.81
N GLY A 78 5.28 5.35 10.34
CA GLY A 78 6.47 6.19 10.48
C GLY A 78 6.35 7.55 9.80
N LEU A 79 5.53 7.63 8.75
CA LEU A 79 5.18 8.87 8.06
C LEU A 79 3.77 9.38 8.43
N ALA A 80 3.05 8.75 9.35
CA ALA A 80 1.70 9.18 9.69
C ALA A 80 1.70 10.56 10.39
N ARG A 81 0.60 11.30 10.25
CA ARG A 81 0.48 12.63 10.86
C ARG A 81 -0.97 12.98 11.12
N ALA A 82 -1.24 13.59 12.27
CA ALA A 82 -2.55 14.17 12.54
C ALA A 82 -2.86 15.29 11.53
N CYS A 83 -4.10 15.32 11.02
CA CYS A 83 -4.67 16.42 10.27
C CYS A 83 -4.78 17.63 11.20
N LYS A 84 -3.68 18.36 11.43
CA LYS A 84 -3.74 19.61 12.19
C LYS A 84 -4.43 20.65 11.32
N GLN A 85 -5.24 21.51 11.94
CA GLN A 85 -5.47 22.86 11.44
C GLN A 85 -4.10 23.56 11.44
N LEU A 86 -3.39 23.45 10.31
CA LEU A 86 -2.11 24.10 10.14
C LEU A 86 -2.33 25.60 10.29
N LYS A 87 -1.41 26.29 10.98
CA LYS A 87 -1.44 27.76 11.03
C LYS A 87 -1.37 28.30 9.60
N PRO A 88 -1.94 29.49 9.32
CA PRO A 88 -1.72 30.17 8.04
C PRO A 88 -0.20 30.24 7.79
N ASN A 89 0.28 29.68 6.68
CA ASN A 89 1.70 29.52 6.28
C ASN A 89 2.45 28.27 6.78
N GLN A 90 1.84 27.37 7.55
CA GLN A 90 2.40 26.03 7.76
C GLN A 90 1.80 25.05 6.76
N GLY A 91 2.64 24.43 5.94
CA GLY A 91 2.26 23.30 5.11
C GLY A 91 2.75 21.99 5.72
N TYR A 92 2.21 20.87 5.29
CA TYR A 92 2.83 19.58 5.54
C TYR A 92 4.09 19.40 4.68
N THR A 93 4.95 18.45 5.07
CA THR A 93 6.05 17.98 4.21
C THR A 93 5.48 17.39 2.92
N ASN A 94 5.84 17.94 1.77
CA ASN A 94 5.33 17.53 0.45
C ASN A 94 5.96 16.22 -0.06
N ARG A 95 7.27 16.01 0.15
CA ARG A 95 7.99 14.77 -0.25
C ARG A 95 7.70 13.60 0.69
N VAL A 96 6.45 13.17 0.71
CA VAL A 96 5.96 11.99 1.40
C VAL A 96 5.34 11.02 0.40
N VAL A 97 4.95 9.84 0.86
CA VAL A 97 4.47 8.72 0.03
C VAL A 97 5.57 8.16 -0.89
N THR A 98 5.67 6.83 -0.93
CA THR A 98 6.52 6.12 -1.90
C THR A 98 6.13 6.51 -3.33
N LEU A 99 7.12 6.85 -4.19
CA LEU A 99 6.91 7.51 -5.49
C LEU A 99 5.82 6.88 -6.38
N TRP A 100 5.73 5.55 -6.44
CA TRP A 100 4.79 4.84 -7.32
C TRP A 100 3.32 4.97 -6.89
N TYR A 101 3.08 5.28 -5.62
CA TYR A 101 1.76 5.50 -5.03
C TYR A 101 1.54 6.99 -4.73
N ARG A 102 2.44 7.88 -5.18
CA ARG A 102 2.34 9.31 -4.87
C ARG A 102 1.28 9.97 -5.77
N PRO A 103 0.31 10.69 -5.18
CA PRO A 103 -0.76 11.35 -5.93
C PRO A 103 -0.28 12.60 -6.70
N PRO A 104 -1.03 13.03 -7.72
CA PRO A 104 -0.65 14.14 -8.60
C PRO A 104 -0.49 15.46 -7.84
N GLU A 105 -1.34 15.79 -6.87
CA GLU A 105 -1.21 17.03 -6.08
C GLU A 105 0.13 17.13 -5.34
N LEU A 106 0.65 16.01 -4.81
CA LEU A 106 1.96 15.99 -4.17
C LEU A 106 3.09 16.14 -5.18
N LEU A 107 2.99 15.50 -6.34
CA LEU A 107 3.97 15.68 -7.42
C LEU A 107 4.00 17.13 -7.91
N LEU A 108 2.84 17.77 -8.00
CA LEU A 108 2.67 19.16 -8.41
C LEU A 108 3.10 20.17 -7.33
N GLY A 109 3.45 19.71 -6.14
CA GLY A 109 4.06 20.53 -5.08
C GLY A 109 3.10 21.05 -4.01
N GLU A 110 1.89 20.48 -3.90
CA GLU A 110 0.92 20.83 -2.87
C GLU A 110 1.48 20.55 -1.46
N LYS A 111 1.33 21.51 -0.56
CA LYS A 111 1.75 21.39 0.84
C LYS A 111 0.57 21.28 1.80
N ILE A 112 -0.62 21.69 1.37
CA ILE A 112 -1.86 21.59 2.12
C ILE A 112 -2.71 20.51 1.45
N TYR A 113 -2.53 19.28 1.93
CA TYR A 113 -3.20 18.10 1.38
C TYR A 113 -4.09 17.43 2.43
N THR A 114 -5.06 16.66 1.93
CA THR A 114 -6.12 16.02 2.71
C THR A 114 -5.92 14.50 2.80
N THR A 115 -6.90 13.80 3.37
CA THR A 115 -6.99 12.33 3.38
C THR A 115 -7.03 11.72 1.98
N ALA A 116 -7.35 12.51 0.95
CA ALA A 116 -7.37 12.09 -0.45
C ALA A 116 -6.03 11.51 -0.93
N VAL A 117 -4.90 11.90 -0.31
CA VAL A 117 -3.58 11.35 -0.67
C VAL A 117 -3.47 9.85 -0.36
N ASP A 118 -4.13 9.38 0.71
CA ASP A 118 -4.16 7.97 1.07
C ASP A 118 -5.09 7.21 0.12
N ILE A 119 -6.21 7.82 -0.29
CA ILE A 119 -7.19 7.20 -1.22
C ILE A 119 -6.58 6.93 -2.59
N TRP A 120 -5.75 7.85 -3.10
CA TRP A 120 -4.99 7.60 -4.32
C TRP A 120 -4.11 6.35 -4.21
N GLY A 121 -3.44 6.19 -3.06
CA GLY A 121 -2.64 4.99 -2.76
C GLY A 121 -3.50 3.73 -2.75
N VAL A 122 -4.72 3.78 -2.19
CA VAL A 122 -5.67 2.66 -2.23
C VAL A 122 -6.06 2.31 -3.66
N GLY A 123 -6.43 3.29 -4.49
CA GLY A 123 -6.75 3.05 -5.91
C GLY A 123 -5.60 2.40 -6.67
N CYS A 124 -4.36 2.83 -6.40
CA CYS A 124 -3.17 2.20 -6.96
C CYS A 124 -3.00 0.74 -6.51
N ILE A 125 -3.25 0.43 -5.22
CA ILE A 125 -3.16 -0.93 -4.68
C ILE A 125 -4.25 -1.83 -5.28
N ILE A 126 -5.49 -1.37 -5.35
CA ILE A 126 -6.60 -2.15 -5.91
C ILE A 126 -6.30 -2.48 -7.38
N ALA A 127 -5.90 -1.48 -8.17
CA ALA A 127 -5.50 -1.72 -9.56
C ALA A 127 -4.31 -2.69 -9.66
N GLU A 128 -3.30 -2.55 -8.79
CA GLU A 128 -2.14 -3.45 -8.72
C GLU A 128 -2.51 -4.90 -8.38
N LEU A 129 -3.54 -5.12 -7.54
CA LEU A 129 -4.03 -6.46 -7.20
C LEU A 129 -4.61 -7.18 -8.41
N PHE A 130 -5.29 -6.46 -9.31
CA PHE A 130 -5.80 -7.01 -10.57
C PHE A 130 -4.71 -7.17 -11.64
N THR A 131 -3.85 -6.16 -11.83
CA THR A 131 -2.77 -6.19 -12.83
C THR A 131 -1.56 -7.03 -12.42
N ARG A 132 -1.52 -7.50 -11.16
CA ARG A 132 -0.42 -8.25 -10.54
C ARG A 132 0.93 -7.52 -10.58
N SER A 133 0.90 -6.21 -10.82
CA SER A 133 2.10 -5.38 -10.97
C SER A 133 1.76 -3.91 -10.75
N PRO A 134 2.65 -3.12 -10.12
CA PRO A 134 2.37 -1.71 -9.87
C PRO A 134 2.06 -0.97 -11.18
N ILE A 135 0.94 -0.25 -11.20
CA ILE A 135 0.40 0.36 -12.42
C ILE A 135 1.22 1.55 -12.94
N MET A 136 2.03 2.19 -12.08
CA MET A 136 2.84 3.36 -12.42
C MET A 136 4.19 3.31 -11.68
N GLN A 137 5.26 2.95 -12.41
CA GLN A 137 6.61 2.73 -11.87
C GLN A 137 7.59 3.82 -12.32
N GLY A 138 7.33 5.07 -11.92
CA GLY A 138 8.21 6.19 -12.23
C GLY A 138 9.57 6.05 -11.55
N SER A 139 10.63 6.42 -12.27
CA SER A 139 12.01 6.46 -11.75
C SER A 139 12.35 7.79 -11.06
N ASN A 140 11.54 8.82 -11.29
CA ASN A 140 11.59 10.14 -10.64
C ASN A 140 10.21 10.81 -10.72
N GLU A 141 10.03 11.96 -10.05
CA GLU A 141 8.74 12.68 -9.96
C GLU A 141 8.17 13.08 -11.34
N ILE A 142 9.03 13.52 -12.26
CA ILE A 142 8.62 13.90 -13.63
C ILE A 142 8.15 12.67 -14.41
N HIS A 143 8.91 11.57 -14.34
CA HIS A 143 8.51 10.32 -14.99
C HIS A 143 7.22 9.76 -14.40
N GLN A 144 7.05 9.82 -13.07
CA GLN A 144 5.82 9.41 -12.40
C GLN A 144 4.62 10.22 -12.91
N MET A 145 4.74 11.55 -13.01
CA MET A 145 3.66 12.39 -13.54
C MET A 145 3.33 12.05 -15.00
N LYS A 146 4.34 11.79 -15.84
CA LYS A 146 4.12 11.34 -17.23
C LYS A 146 3.35 10.03 -17.30
N LEU A 147 3.61 9.08 -16.40
CA LEU A 147 2.86 7.82 -16.33
C LEU A 147 1.41 8.05 -15.90
N ILE A 148 1.16 8.94 -14.93
CA ILE A 148 -0.19 9.34 -14.53
C ILE A 148 -0.95 9.95 -15.72
N ILE A 149 -0.33 10.87 -16.47
CA ILE A 149 -0.92 11.49 -17.66
C ILE A 149 -1.19 10.45 -18.76
N LYS A 150 -0.29 9.48 -18.92
CA LYS A 150 -0.50 8.36 -19.86
C LYS A 150 -1.68 7.48 -19.44
N LEU A 151 -1.92 7.36 -18.13
CA LEU A 151 -3.01 6.59 -17.54
C LEU A 151 -4.35 7.29 -17.70
N LEU A 152 -4.47 8.49 -17.14
CA LEU A 152 -5.72 9.22 -16.98
C LEU A 152 -6.01 10.17 -18.14
N GLY A 153 -5.02 10.48 -18.97
CA GLY A 153 -5.06 11.59 -19.90
C GLY A 153 -4.52 12.89 -19.29
N PRO A 154 -4.43 13.97 -20.10
CA PRO A 154 -3.98 15.27 -19.62
C PRO A 154 -4.92 15.81 -18.53
N ILE A 155 -4.39 16.65 -17.64
CA ILE A 155 -5.22 17.37 -16.66
C ILE A 155 -6.13 18.33 -17.43
N ASP A 156 -7.43 18.20 -17.23
CA ASP A 156 -8.43 19.15 -17.73
C ASP A 156 -8.49 20.36 -16.79
N PRO A 157 -8.12 21.58 -17.24
CA PRO A 157 -8.20 22.78 -16.41
C PRO A 157 -9.63 23.14 -15.97
N SER A 158 -10.66 22.66 -16.66
CA SER A 158 -12.05 22.85 -16.24
C SER A 158 -12.44 21.92 -15.07
N ASP A 159 -11.80 20.75 -14.97
CA ASP A 159 -12.04 19.79 -13.89
C ASP A 159 -11.26 20.13 -12.61
N TRP A 160 -10.02 20.65 -12.78
CA TRP A 160 -9.14 21.07 -11.68
C TRP A 160 -8.47 22.44 -11.95
N PRO A 161 -9.23 23.56 -11.85
CA PRO A 161 -8.71 24.90 -12.13
C PRO A 161 -7.51 25.29 -11.26
N GLU A 162 -7.53 24.90 -9.98
CA GLU A 162 -6.51 25.24 -8.99
C GLU A 162 -5.15 24.62 -9.29
N ALA A 163 -5.12 23.52 -10.07
CA ALA A 163 -3.89 22.84 -10.45
C ALA A 163 -2.88 23.78 -11.10
N SER A 164 -3.36 24.74 -11.89
CA SER A 164 -2.55 25.74 -12.61
C SER A 164 -1.70 26.61 -11.69
N SER A 165 -2.13 26.78 -10.43
CA SER A 165 -1.44 27.57 -9.41
C SER A 165 -0.40 26.77 -8.62
N LEU A 166 -0.35 25.44 -8.80
CA LEU A 166 0.60 24.58 -8.10
C LEU A 166 2.02 24.79 -8.62
N ARG A 167 2.98 24.77 -7.69
CA ARG A 167 4.39 25.14 -7.91
C ARG A 167 5.02 24.46 -9.13
N HIS A 168 4.72 23.18 -9.34
CA HIS A 168 5.35 22.36 -10.37
C HIS A 168 4.45 22.09 -11.58
N PHE A 169 3.27 22.70 -11.65
CA PHE A 169 2.31 22.48 -12.74
C PHE A 169 2.94 22.67 -14.12
N LYS A 170 3.46 23.87 -14.42
CA LYS A 170 4.06 24.18 -15.74
C LYS A 170 5.18 23.22 -16.16
N SER A 171 5.98 22.73 -15.20
CA SER A 171 7.08 21.81 -15.49
C SER A 171 6.67 20.35 -15.66
N MET A 172 5.52 19.95 -15.11
CA MET A 172 5.10 18.55 -15.00
C MET A 172 3.83 18.21 -15.79
N SER A 173 3.02 19.21 -16.18
CA SER A 173 1.78 19.02 -16.96
C SER A 173 1.99 19.06 -18.48
N THR A 174 3.22 19.31 -18.95
CA THR A 174 3.54 19.34 -20.37
C THR A 174 3.53 17.92 -20.95
N SER A 175 2.39 17.55 -21.54
CA SER A 175 2.31 16.38 -22.40
C SER A 175 2.91 16.69 -23.76
N PRO A 176 3.74 15.82 -24.36
CA PRO A 176 3.99 15.86 -25.78
C PRO A 176 2.63 15.83 -26.49
N SER A 177 2.44 16.68 -27.50
CA SER A 177 1.18 16.95 -28.23
C SER A 177 0.49 15.72 -28.85
N ASN A 178 1.03 14.51 -28.68
CA ASN A 178 0.59 13.26 -29.31
C ASN A 178 0.17 12.16 -28.31
N VAL A 179 -0.02 12.47 -27.02
CA VAL A 179 -0.47 11.45 -26.05
C VAL A 179 -2.00 11.33 -26.10
N SER A 180 -2.49 10.29 -26.77
CA SER A 180 -3.88 9.84 -26.63
C SER A 180 -4.13 9.42 -25.17
N GLY A 181 -4.72 10.32 -24.39
CA GLY A 181 -5.08 10.08 -22.99
C GLY A 181 -6.08 8.91 -22.84
N GLY A 182 -6.07 8.23 -21.69
CA GLY A 182 -7.04 7.18 -21.39
C GLY A 182 -6.76 5.80 -22.02
N MET A 183 -5.73 5.65 -22.88
CA MET A 183 -5.39 4.35 -23.47
C MET A 183 -5.05 3.31 -22.38
N HIS A 184 -4.35 3.70 -21.31
CA HIS A 184 -4.03 2.76 -20.24
C HIS A 184 -5.19 2.56 -19.27
N LYS A 185 -6.13 3.51 -19.17
CA LYS A 185 -7.42 3.28 -18.50
C LYS A 185 -8.17 2.12 -19.17
N GLN A 186 -8.18 2.10 -20.52
CA GLN A 186 -8.72 0.96 -21.28
C GLN A 186 -7.92 -0.33 -21.06
N ARG A 187 -6.60 -0.25 -20.86
CA ARG A 187 -5.79 -1.42 -20.51
C ARG A 187 -6.06 -1.93 -19.10
N LEU A 188 -6.35 -1.07 -18.13
CA LEU A 188 -6.76 -1.51 -16.79
C LEU A 188 -8.06 -2.30 -16.86
N LYS A 189 -9.04 -1.85 -17.67
CA LYS A 189 -10.29 -2.58 -17.91
C LYS A 189 -10.10 -3.98 -18.50
N TYR A 190 -8.95 -4.26 -19.13
CA TYR A 190 -8.62 -5.62 -19.58
C TYR A 190 -8.23 -6.54 -18.40
N TYR A 191 -7.60 -6.00 -17.36
CA TYR A 191 -7.21 -6.76 -16.16
C TYR A 191 -8.30 -6.76 -15.08
N ILE A 192 -9.15 -5.73 -15.05
CA ILE A 192 -10.27 -5.56 -14.12
C ILE A 192 -11.55 -5.90 -14.88
N SER A 193 -11.90 -7.17 -14.92
CA SER A 193 -13.09 -7.65 -15.63
C SER A 193 -14.41 -7.22 -14.97
N ASP A 194 -14.41 -7.05 -13.63
CA ASP A 194 -15.56 -6.55 -12.89
C ASP A 194 -15.76 -5.04 -13.15
N PRO A 195 -16.86 -4.63 -13.80
CA PRO A 195 -17.10 -3.22 -14.13
C PRO A 195 -17.21 -2.34 -12.88
N SER A 196 -17.76 -2.87 -11.77
CA SER A 196 -17.91 -2.12 -10.53
C SER A 196 -16.55 -1.90 -9.85
N ALA A 197 -15.65 -2.88 -9.91
CA ALA A 197 -14.27 -2.72 -9.46
C ALA A 197 -13.53 -1.65 -10.28
N SER A 198 -13.70 -1.67 -11.60
CA SER A 198 -13.07 -0.67 -12.49
C SER A 198 -13.60 0.73 -12.20
N ASP A 199 -14.90 0.87 -11.95
CA ASP A 199 -15.53 2.15 -11.66
C ASP A 199 -15.07 2.71 -10.30
N LEU A 200 -14.96 1.86 -9.27
CA LEU A 200 -14.40 2.25 -7.98
C LEU A 200 -12.95 2.77 -8.11
N VAL A 201 -12.10 2.07 -8.88
CA VAL A 201 -10.72 2.52 -9.17
C VAL A 201 -10.73 3.87 -9.88
N ASP A 202 -11.63 4.08 -10.84
CA ASP A 202 -11.76 5.34 -11.56
C ASP A 202 -12.13 6.50 -10.62
N LYS A 203 -13.03 6.27 -9.65
CA LYS A 203 -13.43 7.24 -8.62
C LYS A 203 -12.33 7.56 -7.60
N MET A 204 -11.36 6.66 -7.42
CA MET A 204 -10.19 6.87 -6.56
C MET A 204 -8.99 7.50 -7.29
N LEU A 205 -8.83 7.22 -8.59
CA LEU A 205 -7.74 7.74 -9.41
C LEU A 205 -8.15 9.02 -10.15
N VAL A 206 -8.64 10.00 -9.39
CA VAL A 206 -9.05 11.32 -9.89
C VAL A 206 -7.96 12.36 -9.62
N TYR A 207 -7.68 13.22 -10.60
CA TYR A 207 -6.69 14.30 -10.47
C TYR A 207 -7.04 15.27 -9.34
N ASN A 208 -8.24 15.86 -9.40
CA ASN A 208 -8.72 16.80 -8.41
C ASN A 208 -8.99 16.08 -7.07
N PRO A 209 -8.19 16.31 -6.02
CA PRO A 209 -8.37 15.62 -4.75
C PRO A 209 -9.70 15.93 -4.06
N ALA A 210 -10.38 17.03 -4.42
CA ALA A 210 -11.71 17.38 -3.89
C ALA A 210 -12.85 16.59 -4.55
N LYS A 211 -12.62 16.01 -5.73
CA LYS A 211 -13.58 15.15 -6.45
C LYS A 211 -13.27 13.65 -6.28
N ARG A 212 -12.10 13.32 -5.73
CA ARG A 212 -11.70 11.96 -5.41
C ARG A 212 -12.57 11.43 -4.27
N PHE A 213 -13.02 10.18 -4.39
CA PHE A 213 -13.76 9.54 -3.31
C PHE A 213 -13.00 9.60 -1.98
N ASP A 214 -13.71 9.76 -0.88
CA ASP A 214 -13.20 9.44 0.45
C ASP A 214 -13.48 7.96 0.82
N CYS A 215 -13.04 7.53 2.01
CA CYS A 215 -13.29 6.15 2.43
C CYS A 215 -14.78 5.83 2.62
N ALA A 216 -15.59 6.78 3.09
CA ALA A 216 -17.01 6.54 3.35
C ALA A 216 -17.75 6.36 2.03
N GLN A 217 -17.54 7.27 1.07
CA GLN A 217 -18.07 7.18 -0.28
C GLN A 217 -17.65 5.88 -0.99
N ALA A 218 -16.38 5.48 -0.85
CA ALA A 218 -15.89 4.24 -1.42
C ALA A 218 -16.54 3.00 -0.81
N LEU A 219 -16.76 2.97 0.52
CA LEU A 219 -17.40 1.83 1.20
C LEU A 219 -18.90 1.69 0.88
N GLU A 220 -19.52 2.74 0.35
CA GLU A 220 -20.90 2.75 -0.15
C GLU A 220 -21.00 2.40 -1.64
N ASP A 221 -19.89 2.17 -2.32
CA ASP A 221 -19.86 1.85 -3.75
C ASP A 221 -20.42 0.45 -4.06
N ASP A 222 -21.12 0.33 -5.19
CA ASP A 222 -21.75 -0.90 -5.67
C ASP A 222 -20.78 -2.11 -5.68
N TYR A 223 -19.48 -1.88 -5.89
CA TYR A 223 -18.47 -2.94 -5.85
C TYR A 223 -18.53 -3.82 -4.60
N PHE A 224 -18.98 -3.30 -3.46
CA PHE A 224 -19.05 -4.05 -2.20
C PHE A 224 -20.41 -4.71 -1.93
N TYR A 225 -21.42 -4.45 -2.77
CA TYR A 225 -22.81 -4.91 -2.57
C TYR A 225 -23.31 -5.81 -3.70
N VAL A 226 -22.63 -5.85 -4.85
CA VAL A 226 -22.89 -6.82 -5.91
C VAL A 226 -22.48 -8.23 -5.46
N ASP A 227 -23.32 -9.22 -5.73
CA ASP A 227 -23.01 -10.60 -5.42
C ASP A 227 -21.90 -11.16 -6.35
N PRO A 228 -20.97 -11.98 -5.83
CA PRO A 228 -20.91 -12.43 -4.44
C PRO A 228 -20.34 -11.34 -3.51
N LYS A 229 -21.03 -11.16 -2.38
CA LYS A 229 -20.57 -10.24 -1.32
C LYS A 229 -19.16 -10.61 -0.84
N PRO A 230 -18.39 -9.64 -0.32
CA PRO A 230 -17.06 -9.90 0.21
C PRO A 230 -17.06 -11.07 1.21
N MET A 231 -16.30 -12.12 0.91
CA MET A 231 -16.14 -13.30 1.76
C MET A 231 -14.79 -13.32 2.48
N CYS A 232 -14.71 -14.04 3.60
CA CYS A 232 -13.47 -14.17 4.35
C CYS A 232 -12.41 -14.93 3.51
N ILE A 233 -11.24 -14.30 3.32
CA ILE A 233 -10.13 -14.89 2.55
C ILE A 233 -9.34 -15.96 3.32
N ALA A 234 -9.74 -16.30 4.56
CA ALA A 234 -9.05 -17.29 5.37
C ALA A 234 -8.97 -18.66 4.69
N ASN A 235 -10.04 -19.09 3.98
CA ASN A 235 -10.04 -20.37 3.27
C ASN A 235 -9.08 -20.34 2.07
N THR A 236 -9.09 -19.26 1.31
CA THR A 236 -8.16 -19.01 0.20
C THR A 236 -6.70 -19.07 0.68
N LEU A 237 -6.41 -18.52 1.86
CA LEU A 237 -5.09 -18.57 2.48
C LEU A 237 -4.76 -19.95 3.08
N ALA A 238 -5.74 -20.63 3.68
CA ALA A 238 -5.57 -21.93 4.33
C ALA A 238 -5.24 -23.05 3.34
N LEU A 239 -5.81 -23.00 2.13
CA LEU A 239 -5.48 -23.91 1.02
C LEU A 239 -3.98 -23.91 0.67
N HIS A 240 -3.25 -22.87 1.06
CA HIS A 240 -1.84 -22.69 0.73
C HIS A 240 -0.90 -22.92 1.93
N GLY A 241 -1.43 -23.38 3.08
CA GLY A 241 -0.66 -24.02 4.15
C GLY A 241 0.37 -23.16 4.89
N SER A 242 0.44 -21.85 4.62
CA SER A 242 1.37 -20.93 5.28
C SER A 242 0.68 -19.60 5.55
N THR A 243 0.86 -19.08 6.77
CA THR A 243 0.42 -17.72 7.07
C THR A 243 1.26 -16.74 6.24
N MET A 244 0.69 -15.63 5.75
CA MET A 244 1.51 -14.61 5.05
C MET A 244 2.69 -14.16 5.93
N PHE A 245 2.51 -14.14 7.25
CA PHE A 245 3.56 -13.90 8.25
C PHE A 245 4.71 -14.94 8.23
N GLU A 246 4.43 -16.24 8.10
CA GLU A 246 5.44 -17.30 7.98
C GLU A 246 6.20 -17.24 6.64
N PHE A 247 5.52 -16.80 5.58
CA PHE A 247 6.14 -16.61 4.26
C PHE A 247 7.09 -15.40 4.23
N LEU A 248 6.72 -14.38 4.99
CA LEU A 248 7.43 -13.11 5.17
C LEU A 248 8.59 -13.25 6.17
N ALA A 249 8.51 -14.12 7.18
CA ALA A 249 9.59 -14.33 8.15
C ALA A 249 10.89 -14.84 7.45
N PRO A 250 12.08 -14.30 7.79
CA PRO A 250 13.33 -14.83 7.27
C PRO A 250 13.48 -16.31 7.67
N ASN A 251 13.90 -17.12 6.70
CA ASN A 251 14.01 -18.57 6.83
C ASN A 251 15.05 -18.91 7.92
N ARG A 252 14.64 -19.05 9.18
CA ARG A 252 15.49 -19.55 10.27
C ARG A 252 15.53 -21.07 10.26
N ARG A 253 15.84 -21.65 9.12
CA ARG A 253 16.22 -23.06 9.00
C ARG A 253 17.50 -23.12 8.19
N GLY A 254 18.60 -22.75 8.84
CA GLY A 254 19.87 -23.38 8.51
C GLY A 254 19.70 -24.87 8.79
N ASN A 255 20.08 -25.71 7.82
CA ASN A 255 20.25 -27.14 8.03
C ASN A 255 20.99 -27.37 9.37
N PRO A 256 20.61 -28.37 10.18
CA PRO A 256 21.48 -28.79 11.26
C PRO A 256 22.75 -29.30 10.60
N ILE A 257 23.82 -28.50 10.66
CA ILE A 257 25.16 -29.00 10.47
C ILE A 257 25.35 -30.00 11.59
N THR A 258 25.34 -31.29 11.26
CA THR A 258 25.82 -32.34 12.12
C THR A 258 27.29 -32.06 12.42
N GLN A 259 27.56 -31.34 13.51
CA GLN A 259 28.90 -31.29 14.08
C GLN A 259 29.21 -32.68 14.62
N ASN A 260 29.94 -33.46 13.83
CA ASN A 260 30.68 -34.62 14.30
C ASN A 260 31.71 -34.13 15.31
N HIS A 261 31.36 -34.16 16.59
CA HIS A 261 32.35 -34.16 17.66
C HIS A 261 33.06 -35.52 17.68
N PRO A 262 34.40 -35.57 17.59
CA PRO A 262 35.12 -36.81 17.85
C PRO A 262 34.99 -37.14 19.34
N LYS A 263 34.62 -38.38 19.64
CA LYS A 263 34.58 -38.95 20.99
C LYS A 263 35.95 -38.77 21.65
N ARG A 264 36.01 -38.08 22.80
CA ARG A 264 37.17 -38.14 23.69
C ARG A 264 37.02 -39.35 24.60
N GLU A 265 38.02 -40.22 24.52
CA GLU A 265 38.23 -41.34 25.42
C GLU A 265 38.42 -40.85 26.86
N THR A 266 37.76 -41.56 27.77
CA THR A 266 37.92 -41.42 29.21
C THR A 266 39.20 -42.12 29.64
N VAL A 267 40.16 -41.36 30.17
CA VAL A 267 41.23 -41.92 31.01
C VAL A 267 41.16 -41.25 32.37
N SER A 268 40.99 -42.13 33.36
CA SER A 268 41.01 -41.91 34.79
C SER A 268 42.25 -41.17 35.30
N GLY A 269 42.06 -40.34 36.33
CA GLY A 269 43.04 -40.25 37.41
C GLY A 269 43.52 -38.85 37.79
N VAL A 270 43.16 -38.50 39.02
CA VAL A 270 43.92 -37.71 40.01
C VAL A 270 43.69 -36.18 40.03
N VAL A 271 43.12 -35.81 41.17
CA VAL A 271 42.93 -34.51 41.82
C VAL A 271 44.27 -33.83 42.13
N TYR A 272 44.36 -32.49 42.00
CA TYR A 272 44.79 -31.56 43.08
C TYR A 272 44.59 -30.08 42.68
N ASP A 273 43.80 -29.41 43.51
CA ASP A 273 43.88 -28.05 44.07
C ASP A 273 44.68 -26.89 43.38
N ARG A 274 43.92 -25.80 43.15
CA ARG A 274 44.10 -24.42 43.69
C ARG A 274 45.20 -23.45 43.18
N VAL A 275 44.68 -22.23 42.96
CA VAL A 275 45.20 -20.84 43.10
C VAL A 275 46.00 -20.17 41.96
N TYR A 276 45.49 -18.95 41.68
CA TYR A 276 45.96 -17.80 40.87
C TYR A 276 45.67 -17.83 39.37
#